data_AF-A0A2M8NJK3-F1
#
_entry.id   AF-A0A2M8NJK3-F1
#
_cell.length_a   1.000
_cell.length_b   1.000
_cell.length_c   1.000
_cell.angle_alpha   90.00
_cell.angle_beta   90.00
_cell.angle_gamma   90.00
#
_symmetry.space_group_name_H-M   'P 1'
#
loop_
_entity.id
_entity.type
_entity.pdbx_description
1 polymer ?
#
loop_
_entity_poly.entity_id
_entity_poly.type
_entity_poly.pdbx_seq_one_letter_code
_entity_poly.pdbx_strand_id
1 'polypeptide(L)'
;FSGGLTQFALSTMFPEVEHAVGRVIYAGGDDLLALLPLNSVFLAAEAIRKAFPEVAHYKTISAGIVIIHRTYSLQAAVRAAKRAEHIAKEKYRTKVSGAFAFEILRRSGEPQSGGSAWERGGVSVIETLIGMRDAMRDGHIARGLASDIPELLYSVVNTNDPEYARQLEREDRLTVRDTVINISDALRETNFKRLFERRCADMYKPAEGLFDHLVKIGGSLPNGQGWFDVQALLYLARFLSQQGGA
;
A
#
# COMPACT_ATOMS: atom_id res chain seq x y z
N PHE A 1 28.48 -9.79 -16.32
CA PHE A 1 27.13 -9.24 -16.10
C PHE A 1 26.02 -10.32 -16.04
N SER A 2 26.09 -11.46 -16.73
CA SER A 2 25.02 -12.49 -16.71
C SER A 2 25.00 -13.45 -15.49
N GLY A 3 26.14 -13.63 -14.81
CA GLY A 3 26.24 -14.57 -13.67
C GLY A 3 25.39 -14.18 -12.46
N GLY A 4 25.35 -12.90 -12.08
CA GLY A 4 24.60 -12.41 -10.93
C GLY A 4 23.08 -12.59 -11.08
N LEU A 5 22.53 -12.32 -12.26
CA LEU A 5 21.11 -12.52 -12.54
C LEU A 5 20.72 -14.00 -12.54
N THR A 6 21.56 -14.85 -13.12
CA THR A 6 21.33 -16.32 -13.10
C THR A 6 21.37 -16.83 -11.66
N GLN A 7 22.36 -16.38 -10.88
CA GLN A 7 22.47 -16.73 -9.47
C GLN A 7 21.25 -16.23 -8.69
N PHE A 8 20.80 -14.99 -8.90
CA PHE A 8 19.63 -14.44 -8.22
C PHE A 8 18.35 -15.22 -8.52
N ALA A 9 18.14 -15.65 -9.77
CA ALA A 9 17.03 -16.52 -10.10
C ALA A 9 17.09 -17.81 -9.25
N LEU A 10 18.22 -18.52 -9.31
CA LEU A 10 18.40 -19.84 -8.69
C LEU A 10 18.44 -19.82 -7.17
N SER A 11 19.14 -18.85 -6.57
CA SER A 11 19.40 -18.79 -5.12
C SER A 11 18.45 -17.87 -4.37
N THR A 12 17.58 -17.13 -5.05
CA THR A 12 16.62 -16.24 -4.39
C THR A 12 15.21 -16.38 -4.94
N MET A 13 14.98 -16.12 -6.24
CA MET A 13 13.61 -16.12 -6.78
C MET A 13 12.91 -17.47 -6.58
N PHE A 14 13.56 -18.59 -6.95
CA PHE A 14 13.00 -19.91 -6.76
C PHE A 14 12.77 -20.26 -5.27
N PRO A 15 13.80 -20.17 -4.40
CA PRO A 15 13.63 -20.47 -2.97
C PRO A 15 12.55 -19.63 -2.27
N GLU A 16 12.51 -18.32 -2.49
CA GLU A 16 11.54 -17.45 -1.82
C GLU A 16 10.09 -17.74 -2.27
N VAL A 17 9.88 -18.05 -3.55
CA VAL A 17 8.57 -18.47 -4.04
C VAL A 17 8.19 -19.84 -3.50
N GLU A 18 9.12 -20.79 -3.41
CA GLU A 18 8.88 -22.13 -2.86
C GLU A 18 8.60 -22.10 -1.35
N HIS A 19 9.37 -21.32 -0.58
CA HIS A 19 9.13 -21.08 0.86
C HIS A 19 7.74 -20.48 1.11
N ALA A 20 7.27 -19.63 0.19
CA ALA A 20 5.94 -19.06 0.23
C ALA A 20 4.83 -20.02 -0.22
N VAL A 21 5.16 -21.28 -0.55
CA VAL A 21 4.26 -22.30 -1.12
C VAL A 21 3.66 -21.86 -2.47
N GLY A 22 4.39 -21.01 -3.20
CA GLY A 22 4.06 -20.53 -4.53
C GLY A 22 4.54 -21.45 -5.64
N ARG A 23 4.34 -21.00 -6.88
CA ARG A 23 4.82 -21.65 -8.10
C ARG A 23 5.40 -20.60 -9.04
N VAL A 24 6.66 -20.79 -9.42
CA VAL A 24 7.31 -19.99 -10.46
C VAL A 24 6.79 -20.43 -11.83
N ILE A 25 6.34 -19.47 -12.64
CA ILE A 25 6.00 -19.67 -14.06
C ILE A 25 7.21 -19.31 -14.93
N TYR A 26 7.90 -18.22 -14.59
CA TYR A 26 9.06 -17.73 -15.31
C TYR A 26 10.00 -16.99 -14.36
N ALA A 27 11.31 -17.20 -14.49
CA ALA A 27 12.35 -16.47 -13.78
C ALA A 27 13.54 -16.22 -14.74
N GLY A 28 13.66 -14.98 -15.22
CA GLY A 28 14.72 -14.55 -16.14
C GLY A 28 15.97 -14.00 -15.46
N GLY A 29 15.92 -13.82 -14.14
CA GLY A 29 16.99 -13.24 -13.33
C GLY A 29 16.79 -11.77 -13.01
N ASP A 30 16.22 -10.98 -13.90
CA ASP A 30 15.70 -9.63 -13.63
C ASP A 30 14.17 -9.58 -13.57
N ASP A 31 13.51 -10.45 -14.34
CA ASP A 31 12.06 -10.60 -14.37
C ASP A 31 11.57 -11.89 -13.70
N LEU A 32 10.47 -11.81 -12.95
CA LEU A 32 9.81 -12.92 -12.28
C LEU A 32 8.30 -12.90 -12.54
N LEU A 33 7.75 -14.05 -12.93
CA LEU A 33 6.31 -14.32 -12.93
C LEU A 33 6.03 -15.56 -12.08
N ALA A 34 5.24 -15.40 -11.03
CA ALA A 34 4.90 -16.46 -10.11
C ALA A 34 3.45 -16.33 -9.60
N LEU A 35 2.89 -17.46 -9.16
CA LEU A 35 1.63 -17.54 -8.45
C LEU A 35 1.92 -17.82 -6.97
N LEU A 36 1.44 -16.98 -6.08
CA LEU A 36 1.67 -17.11 -4.64
C LEU A 36 0.36 -17.10 -3.85
N PRO A 37 0.28 -17.82 -2.73
CA PRO A 37 -0.77 -17.65 -1.74
C PRO A 37 -0.85 -16.21 -1.21
N LEU A 38 -2.07 -15.77 -0.90
CA LEU A 38 -2.34 -14.40 -0.49
C LEU A 38 -1.67 -14.01 0.84
N ASN A 39 -1.49 -14.96 1.75
CA ASN A 39 -0.88 -14.74 3.07
C ASN A 39 0.66 -14.58 3.00
N SER A 40 1.31 -15.03 1.94
CA SER A 40 2.78 -15.02 1.80
C SER A 40 3.31 -14.10 0.69
N VAL A 41 2.46 -13.67 -0.25
CA VAL A 41 2.90 -12.92 -1.45
C VAL A 41 3.72 -11.66 -1.15
N PHE A 42 3.32 -10.84 -0.18
CA PHE A 42 4.05 -9.60 0.15
C PHE A 42 5.35 -9.86 0.90
N LEU A 43 5.41 -10.92 1.72
CA LEU A 43 6.64 -11.34 2.40
C LEU A 43 7.68 -11.83 1.38
N ALA A 44 7.25 -12.71 0.47
CA ALA A 44 8.12 -13.23 -0.59
C ALA A 44 8.62 -12.09 -1.51
N ALA A 45 7.72 -11.18 -1.90
CA ALA A 45 8.10 -10.04 -2.73
C ALA A 45 9.14 -9.13 -2.05
N GLU A 46 9.00 -8.89 -0.74
CA GLU A 46 9.99 -8.10 0.02
C GLU A 46 11.32 -8.83 0.16
N ALA A 47 11.32 -10.14 0.41
CA ALA A 47 12.54 -10.94 0.51
C ALA A 47 13.33 -10.93 -0.81
N ILE A 48 12.64 -11.17 -1.93
CA ILE A 48 13.22 -11.10 -3.28
C ILE A 48 13.77 -9.70 -3.54
N ARG A 49 13.02 -8.64 -3.21
CA ARG A 49 13.46 -7.25 -3.38
C ARG A 49 14.69 -6.92 -2.55
N LYS A 50 14.75 -7.35 -1.28
CA LYS A 50 15.90 -7.10 -0.38
C LYS A 50 17.17 -7.75 -0.91
N ALA A 51 17.08 -8.96 -1.45
CA ALA A 51 18.23 -9.70 -1.98
C ALA A 51 18.70 -9.22 -3.36
N PHE A 52 17.86 -8.54 -4.14
CA PHE A 52 18.19 -8.16 -5.52
C PHE A 52 19.48 -7.34 -5.66
N PRO A 53 19.73 -6.28 -4.86
CA PRO A 53 20.94 -5.49 -5.04
C PRO A 53 22.22 -6.26 -4.73
N GLU A 54 22.16 -7.15 -3.75
CA GLU A 54 23.32 -7.89 -3.25
C GLU A 54 23.67 -9.07 -4.16
N VAL A 55 22.67 -9.86 -4.55
CA VAL A 55 22.87 -11.11 -5.30
C VAL A 55 22.93 -10.87 -6.81
N ALA A 56 22.06 -10.01 -7.34
CA ALA A 56 22.05 -9.71 -8.77
C ALA A 56 23.13 -8.69 -9.16
N HIS A 57 23.63 -7.89 -8.21
CA HIS A 57 24.48 -6.72 -8.43
C HIS A 57 23.80 -5.63 -9.28
N TYR A 58 22.49 -5.42 -9.07
CA TYR A 58 21.67 -4.38 -9.70
C TYR A 58 21.18 -3.35 -8.67
N LYS A 59 20.54 -2.26 -9.12
CA LYS A 59 20.10 -1.20 -8.19
C LYS A 59 18.82 -1.57 -7.43
N THR A 60 17.74 -1.82 -8.17
CA THR A 60 16.38 -1.99 -7.60
C THR A 60 15.52 -2.85 -8.51
N ILE A 61 14.52 -3.51 -7.93
CA ILE A 61 13.48 -4.24 -8.66
C ILE A 61 12.12 -3.63 -8.34
N SER A 62 11.19 -3.68 -9.29
CA SER A 62 9.81 -3.25 -9.09
C SER A 62 8.84 -4.40 -9.38
N ALA A 63 7.68 -4.40 -8.74
CA ALA A 63 6.73 -5.51 -8.86
C ALA A 63 5.29 -5.05 -9.10
N GLY A 64 4.56 -5.83 -9.90
CA GLY A 64 3.10 -5.76 -9.99
C GLY A 64 2.48 -6.98 -9.32
N ILE A 65 1.62 -6.76 -8.32
CA ILE A 65 0.98 -7.84 -7.54
C ILE A 65 -0.52 -7.80 -7.77
N VAL A 66 -1.09 -8.83 -8.39
CA VAL A 66 -2.53 -8.87 -8.66
C VAL A 66 -3.19 -10.02 -7.91
N ILE A 67 -4.20 -9.67 -7.13
CA ILE A 67 -5.01 -10.60 -6.36
C ILE A 67 -6.28 -10.86 -7.15
N ILE A 68 -6.46 -12.11 -7.58
CA ILE A 68 -7.58 -12.53 -8.43
C ILE A 68 -8.43 -13.60 -7.75
N HIS A 69 -9.70 -13.67 -8.12
CA HIS A 69 -10.49 -14.86 -7.83
C HIS A 69 -10.01 -16.06 -8.66
N ARG A 70 -10.06 -17.29 -8.12
CA ARG A 70 -9.60 -18.52 -8.80
C ARG A 70 -10.20 -18.81 -10.19
N THR A 71 -11.33 -18.18 -10.51
CA THR A 71 -12.03 -18.33 -11.80
C THR A 71 -11.71 -17.20 -12.78
N TYR A 72 -10.80 -16.29 -12.42
CA TYR A 72 -10.37 -15.20 -13.28
C TYR A 72 -9.48 -15.74 -14.41
N SER A 73 -9.61 -15.19 -15.62
CA SER A 73 -8.78 -15.62 -16.76
C SER A 73 -7.30 -15.39 -16.44
N LEU A 74 -6.47 -16.43 -16.55
CA LEU A 74 -5.03 -16.33 -16.30
C LEU A 74 -4.37 -15.34 -17.26
N GLN A 75 -4.80 -15.30 -18.52
CA GLN A 75 -4.29 -14.33 -19.49
C GLN A 75 -4.61 -12.89 -19.05
N ALA A 76 -5.83 -12.65 -18.55
CA ALA A 76 -6.22 -11.35 -18.02
C ALA A 76 -5.43 -10.99 -16.75
N ALA A 77 -5.18 -11.97 -15.87
CA ALA A 77 -4.36 -11.80 -14.68
C ALA A 77 -2.92 -11.41 -14.99
N VAL A 78 -2.27 -12.10 -15.96
CA VAL A 78 -0.90 -11.76 -16.39
C VAL A 78 -0.85 -10.35 -16.99
N ARG A 79 -1.84 -9.97 -17.82
CA ARG A 79 -1.94 -8.59 -18.33
C ARG A 79 -2.11 -7.58 -17.21
N ALA A 80 -2.92 -7.89 -16.20
CA ALA A 80 -3.09 -7.03 -15.03
C ALA A 80 -1.79 -6.89 -14.23
N ALA A 81 -1.06 -7.99 -14.01
CA ALA A 81 0.22 -7.96 -13.30
C ALA A 81 1.24 -7.08 -14.02
N LYS A 82 1.34 -7.18 -15.34
CA LYS A 82 2.20 -6.30 -16.16
C LYS A 82 1.78 -4.83 -16.09
N ARG A 83 0.46 -4.54 -16.10
CA ARG A 83 -0.02 -3.16 -15.93
C ARG A 83 0.32 -2.61 -14.54
N ALA A 84 0.11 -3.40 -13.48
CA ALA A 84 0.47 -3.02 -12.13
C ALA A 84 1.98 -2.76 -12.02
N GLU A 85 2.81 -3.62 -12.58
CA GLU A 85 4.27 -3.43 -12.59
C GLU A 85 4.68 -2.15 -13.33
N HIS A 86 4.04 -1.85 -14.47
CA HIS A 86 4.26 -0.61 -15.20
C HIS A 86 3.87 0.61 -14.35
N ILE A 87 2.71 0.58 -13.67
CA ILE A 87 2.30 1.63 -12.72
C ILE A 87 3.32 1.79 -11.60
N ALA A 88 3.86 0.69 -11.05
CA ALA A 88 4.91 0.74 -10.04
C ALA A 88 6.14 1.51 -10.57
N LYS A 89 6.60 1.18 -11.78
CA LYS A 89 7.78 1.79 -12.42
C LYS A 89 7.59 3.28 -12.77
N GLU A 90 6.40 3.66 -13.21
CA GLU A 90 6.09 5.03 -13.67
C GLU A 90 5.67 5.97 -12.53
N LYS A 91 4.80 5.50 -11.62
CA LYS A 91 4.19 6.36 -10.60
C LYS A 91 4.93 6.34 -9.27
N TYR A 92 5.47 5.18 -8.87
CA TYR A 92 5.88 4.95 -7.49
C TYR A 92 7.38 4.75 -7.28
N ARG A 93 8.10 4.35 -8.34
CA ARG A 93 9.51 3.95 -8.28
C ARG A 93 10.40 5.08 -7.78
N THR A 94 11.23 4.74 -6.80
CA THR A 94 12.43 5.51 -6.48
C THR A 94 13.65 4.85 -7.10
N LYS A 95 14.71 5.63 -7.35
CA LYS A 95 15.99 5.10 -7.84
C LYS A 95 16.72 4.22 -6.79
N VAL A 96 16.28 4.26 -5.54
CA VAL A 96 16.98 3.68 -4.38
C VAL A 96 16.36 2.35 -3.96
N SER A 97 15.04 2.27 -3.87
CA SER A 97 14.36 1.06 -3.38
C SER A 97 13.57 0.32 -4.45
N GLY A 98 13.15 0.99 -5.54
CA GLY A 98 12.17 0.46 -6.50
C GLY A 98 10.74 0.76 -6.03
N ALA A 99 9.75 0.04 -6.55
CA ALA A 99 8.37 0.15 -6.09
C ALA A 99 7.54 -1.11 -6.33
N PHE A 100 6.37 -1.17 -5.69
CA PHE A 100 5.32 -2.11 -6.05
C PHE A 100 4.02 -1.38 -6.34
N ALA A 101 3.18 -2.01 -7.13
CA ALA A 101 1.77 -1.66 -7.23
C ALA A 101 0.93 -2.94 -7.18
N PHE A 102 -0.31 -2.79 -6.75
CA PHE A 102 -1.23 -3.90 -6.61
C PHE A 102 -2.60 -3.60 -7.19
N GLU A 103 -3.31 -4.67 -7.54
CA GLU A 103 -4.70 -4.63 -7.98
C GLU A 103 -5.46 -5.82 -7.36
N ILE A 104 -6.65 -5.56 -6.83
CA ILE A 104 -7.56 -6.57 -6.28
C ILE A 104 -8.75 -6.70 -7.22
N LEU A 105 -8.76 -7.78 -7.97
CA LEU A 105 -9.76 -8.11 -8.98
C LEU A 105 -10.79 -9.08 -8.40
N ARG A 106 -11.85 -8.50 -7.83
CA ARG A 106 -13.00 -9.26 -7.30
C ARG A 106 -13.95 -9.66 -8.44
N ARG A 107 -14.83 -10.63 -8.18
CA ARG A 107 -15.89 -11.02 -9.14
C ARG A 107 -16.88 -9.89 -9.43
N SER A 108 -17.12 -9.02 -8.45
CA SER A 108 -18.05 -7.90 -8.52
C SER A 108 -17.53 -6.74 -7.68
N GLY A 109 -17.88 -5.52 -8.07
CA GLY A 109 -17.44 -4.28 -7.45
C GLY A 109 -16.26 -3.64 -8.17
N GLU A 110 -15.93 -2.42 -7.76
CA GLU A 110 -14.81 -1.66 -8.33
C GLU A 110 -13.47 -2.31 -7.97
N PRO A 111 -12.56 -2.52 -8.95
CA PRO A 111 -11.20 -2.92 -8.67
C PRO A 111 -10.54 -1.98 -7.67
N GLN A 112 -9.89 -2.55 -6.66
CA GLN A 112 -9.10 -1.75 -5.73
C GLN A 112 -7.64 -1.81 -6.15
N SER A 113 -7.00 -0.66 -6.31
CA SER A 113 -5.60 -0.58 -6.71
C SER A 113 -4.85 0.45 -5.90
N GLY A 114 -3.53 0.29 -5.84
CA GLY A 114 -2.64 1.23 -5.19
C GLY A 114 -1.19 0.81 -5.38
N GLY A 115 -0.29 1.49 -4.71
CA GLY A 115 1.12 1.15 -4.74
C GLY A 115 1.94 2.12 -3.93
N SER A 116 3.23 1.83 -3.85
CA SER A 116 4.22 2.68 -3.19
C SER A 116 5.62 2.27 -3.61
N ALA A 117 6.59 3.15 -3.36
CA ALA A 117 7.97 2.70 -3.19
C ALA A 117 8.04 1.64 -2.08
N TRP A 118 8.96 0.68 -2.18
CA TRP A 118 9.14 -0.34 -1.13
C TRP A 118 9.52 0.27 0.21
N GLU A 119 10.32 1.34 0.15
CA GLU A 119 10.73 2.15 1.30
C GLU A 119 10.36 3.61 1.04
N ARG A 120 9.79 4.26 2.05
CA ARG A 120 9.29 5.63 1.95
C ARG A 120 9.36 6.31 3.31
N GLY A 121 9.82 7.57 3.35
CA GLY A 121 9.98 8.29 4.63
C GLY A 121 10.93 7.59 5.62
N GLY A 122 11.86 6.75 5.13
CA GLY A 122 12.78 5.97 5.96
C GLY A 122 12.15 4.73 6.63
N VAL A 123 10.95 4.31 6.22
CA VAL A 123 10.28 3.11 6.75
C VAL A 123 9.97 2.12 5.62
N SER A 124 9.94 0.83 5.97
CA SER A 124 9.49 -0.25 5.08
C SER A 124 7.97 -0.24 4.95
N VAL A 125 7.50 -0.10 3.71
CA VAL A 125 6.05 -0.07 3.42
C VAL A 125 5.44 -1.44 3.57
N ILE A 126 6.17 -2.51 3.23
CA ILE A 126 5.69 -3.89 3.39
C ILE A 126 5.58 -4.28 4.87
N GLU A 127 6.56 -3.91 5.70
CA GLU A 127 6.48 -4.16 7.15
C GLU A 127 5.30 -3.40 7.78
N THR A 128 5.07 -2.16 7.33
CA THR A 128 3.90 -1.37 7.74
C THR A 128 2.59 -2.02 7.31
N LEU A 129 2.49 -2.50 6.07
CA LEU A 129 1.33 -3.21 5.54
C LEU A 129 1.01 -4.47 6.36
N ILE A 130 2.04 -5.27 6.66
CA ILE A 130 1.95 -6.50 7.45
C ILE A 130 1.50 -6.18 8.88
N GLY A 131 2.11 -5.18 9.52
CA GLY A 131 1.73 -4.75 10.86
C GLY A 131 0.28 -4.24 10.92
N MET A 132 -0.15 -3.45 9.93
CA MET A 132 -1.54 -3.00 9.84
C MET A 132 -2.52 -4.14 9.61
N ARG A 133 -2.16 -5.13 8.77
CA ARG A 133 -2.95 -6.35 8.56
C ARG A 133 -3.14 -7.08 9.89
N ASP A 134 -2.06 -7.32 10.63
CA ASP A 134 -2.10 -8.09 11.88
C ASP A 134 -2.88 -7.32 12.96
N ALA A 135 -2.64 -6.02 13.13
CA ALA A 135 -3.40 -5.18 14.06
C ALA A 135 -4.91 -5.15 13.74
N MET A 136 -5.30 -5.16 12.46
CA MET A 136 -6.70 -5.26 12.06
C MET A 136 -7.29 -6.67 12.24
N ARG A 137 -6.49 -7.72 12.04
CA ARG A 137 -6.92 -9.12 12.24
C ARG A 137 -7.17 -9.39 13.71
N ASP A 138 -6.27 -8.92 14.57
CA ASP A 138 -6.27 -9.17 16.01
C ASP A 138 -7.22 -8.20 16.75
N GLY A 139 -7.91 -7.32 16.03
CA GLY A 139 -8.93 -6.42 16.57
C GLY A 139 -8.39 -5.18 17.28
N HIS A 140 -7.08 -4.92 17.19
CA HIS A 140 -6.44 -3.74 17.79
C HIS A 140 -6.83 -2.46 17.05
N ILE A 141 -7.06 -2.55 15.74
CA ILE A 141 -7.47 -1.42 14.88
C ILE A 141 -8.78 -1.77 14.16
N ALA A 142 -9.75 -0.88 14.28
CA ALA A 142 -11.04 -1.00 13.63
C ALA A 142 -10.91 -0.92 12.09
N ARG A 143 -11.65 -1.81 11.41
CA ARG A 143 -11.64 -1.98 9.94
C ARG A 143 -12.11 -0.75 9.15
N GLY A 144 -12.74 0.22 9.81
CA GLY A 144 -13.23 1.46 9.22
C GLY A 144 -12.14 2.49 8.90
N LEU A 145 -10.92 2.33 9.42
CA LEU A 145 -9.85 3.33 9.31
C LEU A 145 -9.60 3.82 7.87
N ALA A 146 -9.52 2.89 6.89
CA ALA A 146 -9.28 3.25 5.49
C ALA A 146 -10.42 4.08 4.85
N SER A 147 -11.65 3.87 5.31
CA SER A 147 -12.85 4.54 4.77
C SER A 147 -13.07 5.92 5.36
N ASP A 148 -12.48 6.21 6.52
CA ASP A 148 -12.54 7.53 7.17
C ASP A 148 -11.43 8.48 6.71
N ILE A 149 -10.36 7.99 6.06
CA ILE A 149 -9.25 8.85 5.59
C ILE A 149 -9.68 9.96 4.61
N PRO A 150 -10.64 9.78 3.70
CA PRO A 150 -11.14 10.87 2.88
C PRO A 150 -11.64 12.04 3.73
N GLU A 151 -12.20 11.81 4.92
CA GLU A 151 -12.56 12.89 5.84
C GLU A 151 -11.31 13.70 6.22
N LEU A 152 -10.15 13.08 6.38
CA LEU A 152 -8.89 13.80 6.63
C LEU A 152 -8.34 14.55 5.42
N LEU A 153 -8.67 14.10 4.20
CA LEU A 153 -8.17 14.68 2.96
C LEU A 153 -9.06 15.79 2.41
N TYR A 154 -10.37 15.69 2.68
CA TYR A 154 -11.39 16.56 2.12
C TYR A 154 -12.17 17.36 3.18
N SER A 155 -12.13 16.95 4.45
CA SER A 155 -12.70 17.74 5.55
C SER A 155 -11.58 18.43 6.33
N VAL A 156 -11.53 19.74 6.23
CA VAL A 156 -12.15 20.66 7.18
C VAL A 156 -11.88 22.05 6.63
N VAL A 157 -12.95 22.80 6.36
CA VAL A 157 -12.89 24.25 6.28
C VAL A 157 -12.30 24.73 7.61
N ASN A 158 -11.01 25.04 7.62
CA ASN A 158 -10.33 25.53 8.80
C ASN A 158 -10.59 27.03 8.91
N THR A 159 -11.82 27.39 9.26
CA THR A 159 -12.11 28.71 9.85
C THR A 159 -12.16 28.54 11.37
N ASN A 160 -11.54 29.47 12.11
CA ASN A 160 -11.70 29.55 13.56
C ASN A 160 -13.14 29.89 14.00
N ASP A 161 -14.04 30.09 13.02
CA ASP A 161 -15.44 30.45 13.18
C ASP A 161 -16.37 29.38 12.53
N PRO A 162 -17.05 28.56 13.36
CA PRO A 162 -18.02 27.56 12.91
C PRO A 162 -19.31 28.12 12.26
N GLU A 163 -19.68 29.39 12.47
CA GLU A 163 -20.84 30.00 11.80
C GLU A 163 -20.49 30.37 10.36
N TYR A 164 -19.27 30.87 10.12
CA TYR A 164 -18.77 31.20 8.79
C TYR A 164 -18.72 29.98 7.87
N ALA A 165 -18.32 28.81 8.38
CA ALA A 165 -18.34 27.55 7.61
C ALA A 165 -19.76 27.18 7.14
N ARG A 166 -20.78 27.34 8.01
CA ARG A 166 -22.19 27.04 7.67
C ARG A 166 -22.80 28.08 6.74
N GLN A 167 -22.35 29.33 6.82
CA GLN A 167 -22.79 30.38 5.91
C GLN A 167 -22.31 30.10 4.47
N LEU A 168 -21.06 29.68 4.32
CA LEU A 168 -20.46 29.34 3.03
C LEU A 168 -21.14 28.15 2.33
N GLU A 169 -21.59 27.15 3.10
CA GLU A 169 -22.42 26.04 2.58
C GLU A 169 -23.83 26.52 2.17
N ARG A 170 -24.44 27.43 2.93
CA ARG A 170 -25.80 27.96 2.65
C ARG A 170 -25.87 28.89 1.44
N GLU A 171 -24.78 29.59 1.15
CA GLU A 171 -24.70 30.51 0.01
C GLU A 171 -24.46 29.81 -1.34
N ASP A 172 -24.37 28.47 -1.39
CA ASP A 172 -24.07 27.67 -2.60
C ASP A 172 -22.77 28.09 -3.32
N ARG A 173 -21.91 28.84 -2.62
CA ARG A 173 -20.63 29.33 -3.15
C ARG A 173 -19.52 28.29 -3.08
N LEU A 174 -19.72 27.25 -2.27
CA LEU A 174 -18.76 26.17 -2.03
C LEU A 174 -19.52 24.84 -1.97
N THR A 175 -19.55 24.13 -3.09
CA THR A 175 -19.68 22.68 -3.07
C THR A 175 -18.43 22.13 -2.39
N VAL A 176 -18.59 21.35 -1.32
CA VAL A 176 -17.50 20.63 -0.60
C VAL A 176 -16.59 19.81 -1.54
N ARG A 177 -17.00 19.62 -2.80
CA ARG A 177 -16.21 19.01 -3.86
C ARG A 177 -15.24 19.94 -4.59
N ASP A 178 -15.48 21.25 -4.63
CA ASP A 178 -14.75 22.18 -5.50
C ASP A 178 -13.77 23.10 -4.76
N THR A 179 -13.62 22.95 -3.44
CA THR A 179 -12.56 23.61 -2.66
C THR A 179 -11.51 22.59 -2.25
N VAL A 180 -10.45 22.46 -3.04
CA VAL A 180 -9.20 21.86 -2.56
C VAL A 180 -8.58 22.85 -1.57
N ILE A 181 -9.08 22.88 -0.34
CA ILE A 181 -8.39 23.59 0.74
C ILE A 181 -7.08 22.85 0.93
N ASN A 182 -5.96 23.55 0.73
CA ASN A 182 -4.66 22.97 1.01
C ASN A 182 -4.53 22.82 2.53
N ILE A 183 -4.88 21.65 3.04
CA ILE A 183 -4.67 21.27 4.45
C ILE A 183 -3.16 21.32 4.69
N SER A 184 -2.70 21.97 5.76
CA SER A 184 -1.29 21.94 6.11
C SER A 184 -0.88 20.53 6.58
N ASP A 185 0.38 20.16 6.41
CA ASP A 185 0.85 18.82 6.83
C ASP A 185 0.65 18.59 8.32
N ALA A 186 0.87 19.62 9.15
CA ALA A 186 0.62 19.57 10.59
C ALA A 186 -0.86 19.29 10.93
N LEU A 187 -1.80 19.84 10.15
CA LEU A 187 -3.22 19.59 10.35
C LEU A 187 -3.62 18.19 9.87
N ARG A 188 -3.05 17.70 8.76
CA ARG A 188 -3.24 16.31 8.32
C ARG A 188 -2.78 15.32 9.38
N GLU A 189 -1.59 15.52 9.93
CA GLU A 189 -1.04 14.67 10.97
C GLU A 189 -1.89 14.70 12.25
N THR A 190 -2.31 15.89 12.68
CA THR A 190 -3.17 16.06 13.87
C THR A 190 -4.51 15.37 13.70
N ASN A 191 -5.17 15.57 12.54
CA ASN A 191 -6.46 14.94 12.27
C ASN A 191 -6.30 13.42 12.11
N PHE A 192 -5.23 12.96 11.46
CA PHE A 192 -4.92 11.54 11.32
C PHE A 192 -4.68 10.89 12.67
N LYS A 193 -3.94 11.55 13.57
CA LYS A 193 -3.72 11.08 14.94
C LYS A 193 -5.05 10.86 15.67
N ARG A 194 -5.94 11.85 15.65
CA ARG A 194 -7.27 11.74 16.27
C ARG A 194 -8.09 10.60 15.69
N LEU A 195 -8.07 10.46 14.35
CA LEU A 195 -8.77 9.36 13.67
C LEU A 195 -8.17 7.99 14.08
N PHE A 196 -6.84 7.89 14.06
CA PHE A 196 -6.11 6.67 14.35
C PHE A 196 -6.35 6.22 15.79
N GLU A 197 -6.22 7.13 16.76
CA GLU A 197 -6.53 6.90 18.18
C GLU A 197 -7.99 6.44 18.36
N ARG A 198 -8.96 7.10 17.72
CA ARG A 198 -10.38 6.71 17.75
C ARG A 198 -10.62 5.30 17.20
N ARG A 199 -9.81 4.86 16.23
CA ARG A 199 -9.94 3.55 15.58
C ARG A 199 -9.09 2.48 16.25
N CYS A 200 -8.17 2.83 17.13
CA CYS A 200 -7.50 1.88 18.01
C CYS A 200 -8.42 1.53 19.18
N ALA A 201 -8.42 0.27 19.62
CA ALA A 201 -8.99 -0.08 20.91
C ALA A 201 -8.20 0.57 22.06
N ASP A 202 -8.59 0.36 23.32
CA ASP A 202 -7.81 0.78 24.52
C ASP A 202 -6.35 0.23 24.54
N MET A 203 -6.00 -0.62 23.56
CA MET A 203 -4.67 -1.15 23.29
C MET A 203 -3.91 -0.31 22.25
N TYR A 204 -3.72 0.99 22.51
CA TYR A 204 -2.98 1.90 21.62
C TYR A 204 -1.47 1.56 21.51
N LYS A 205 -0.85 1.06 22.59
CA LYS A 205 0.61 0.87 22.68
C LYS A 205 1.24 -0.05 21.61
N PRO A 206 0.65 -1.21 21.25
CA PRO A 206 1.19 -2.06 20.17
C PRO A 206 1.14 -1.42 18.77
N ALA A 207 0.31 -0.39 18.55
CA ALA A 207 0.10 0.24 17.25
C ALA A 207 0.86 1.57 17.08
N GLU A 208 1.55 2.07 18.11
CA GLU A 208 2.22 3.38 18.09
C GLU A 208 3.32 3.45 17.01
N GLY A 209 4.11 2.40 16.84
CA GLY A 209 5.10 2.33 15.75
C GLY A 209 4.47 2.34 14.35
N LEU A 210 3.24 1.83 14.20
CA LEU A 210 2.53 1.85 12.92
C LEU A 210 2.00 3.24 12.58
N PHE A 211 1.56 4.02 13.58
CA PHE A 211 1.17 5.41 13.38
C PHE A 211 2.31 6.22 12.77
N ASP A 212 3.50 6.15 13.37
CA ASP A 212 4.68 6.88 12.90
C ASP A 212 5.06 6.49 11.47
N HIS A 213 4.96 5.20 11.14
CA HIS A 213 5.19 4.72 9.78
C HIS A 213 4.19 5.32 8.79
N LEU A 214 2.89 5.33 9.12
CA LEU A 214 1.85 5.88 8.26
C LEU A 214 2.00 7.40 8.06
N VAL A 215 2.38 8.15 9.09
CA VAL A 215 2.69 9.59 8.98
C VAL A 215 3.89 9.82 8.06
N LYS A 216 4.98 9.05 8.24
CA LYS A 216 6.17 9.12 7.37
C LYS A 216 5.84 8.80 5.91
N ILE A 217 4.97 7.84 5.65
CA ILE A 217 4.51 7.49 4.30
C ILE A 217 3.59 8.59 3.74
N GLY A 218 2.65 9.08 4.53
CA GLY A 218 1.65 10.08 4.14
C GLY A 218 2.27 11.44 3.82
N GLY A 219 3.24 11.87 4.62
CA GLY A 219 3.97 13.13 4.47
C GLY A 219 5.14 13.09 3.49
N SER A 220 5.46 11.94 2.87
CA SER A 220 6.64 11.85 2.00
C SER A 220 6.47 12.48 0.62
N LEU A 221 5.24 12.87 0.24
CA LEU A 221 4.93 13.44 -1.07
C LEU A 221 4.25 14.81 -0.90
N PRO A 222 4.52 15.78 -1.81
CA PRO A 222 3.93 17.10 -1.74
C PRO A 222 2.40 17.09 -1.79
N ASN A 223 1.78 18.14 -1.23
CA ASN A 223 0.35 18.41 -1.30
C ASN A 223 -0.52 17.26 -0.77
N GLY A 224 0.00 16.48 0.17
CA GLY A 224 -0.70 15.35 0.77
C GLY A 224 -0.91 14.15 -0.15
N GLN A 225 -0.23 14.06 -1.30
CA GLN A 225 -0.41 12.94 -2.23
C GLN A 225 -0.09 11.58 -1.61
N GLY A 226 0.84 11.53 -0.64
CA GLY A 226 1.22 10.31 0.05
C GLY A 226 0.08 9.69 0.86
N TRP A 227 -0.90 10.50 1.27
CA TRP A 227 -2.04 10.01 2.03
C TRP A 227 -3.05 9.20 1.20
N PHE A 228 -3.11 9.42 -0.12
CA PHE A 228 -3.86 8.53 -1.01
C PHE A 228 -3.22 7.13 -1.06
N ASP A 229 -1.89 7.07 -1.04
CA ASP A 229 -1.17 5.80 -0.99
C ASP A 229 -1.36 5.12 0.38
N VAL A 230 -1.32 5.88 1.49
CA VAL A 230 -1.70 5.38 2.83
C VAL A 230 -3.11 4.79 2.81
N GLN A 231 -4.08 5.49 2.22
CA GLN A 231 -5.45 4.98 2.12
C GLN A 231 -5.52 3.65 1.37
N ALA A 232 -4.87 3.56 0.21
CA ALA A 232 -4.85 2.35 -0.59
C ALA A 232 -4.18 1.18 0.16
N LEU A 233 -3.06 1.43 0.86
CA LEU A 233 -2.37 0.45 1.69
C LEU A 233 -3.26 -0.05 2.84
N LEU A 234 -4.05 0.82 3.46
CA LEU A 234 -4.97 0.43 4.53
C LEU A 234 -6.15 -0.38 4.00
N TYR A 235 -6.64 -0.09 2.78
CA TYR A 235 -7.61 -0.96 2.12
C TYR A 235 -7.06 -2.35 1.85
N LEU A 236 -5.80 -2.44 1.40
CA LEU A 236 -5.12 -3.70 1.20
C LEU A 236 -4.91 -4.44 2.53
N ALA A 237 -4.43 -3.77 3.58
CA ALA A 237 -4.26 -4.35 4.91
C ALA A 237 -5.58 -4.94 5.44
N ARG A 238 -6.68 -4.19 5.29
CA ARG A 238 -8.03 -4.62 5.66
C ARG A 238 -8.49 -5.82 4.84
N PHE A 239 -8.19 -5.86 3.55
CA PHE A 239 -8.53 -6.98 2.70
C PHE A 239 -7.76 -8.25 3.13
N LEU A 240 -6.46 -8.11 3.42
CA LEU A 240 -5.60 -9.21 3.87
C LEU A 240 -5.98 -9.73 5.26
N SER A 241 -6.46 -8.87 6.17
CA SER A 241 -6.83 -9.27 7.53
C SER A 241 -8.11 -10.10 7.62
N GLN A 242 -8.92 -10.12 6.56
CA GLN A 242 -10.17 -10.89 6.50
C GLN A 242 -9.95 -12.37 6.16
N GLN A 243 -8.74 -12.75 5.75
CA GLN A 243 -8.40 -14.11 5.35
C GLN A 243 -7.96 -14.92 6.57
N GLY A 244 -8.93 -15.24 7.42
CA GLY A 244 -8.78 -16.12 8.58
C GLY A 244 -10.07 -16.83 8.99
N GLY A 245 -11.13 -16.70 8.18
CA GLY A 245 -12.42 -17.36 8.38
C GLY A 245 -12.85 -18.04 7.09
N ALA A 246 -12.39 -19.27 6.90
CA ALA A 246 -12.97 -20.25 5.99
C ALA A 246 -12.96 -21.60 6.70
#